data_AF-A0A349DEL6-F1
#
_entry.id   AF-A0A349DEL6-F1
#
_cell.length_a   1.000
_cell.length_b   1.000
_cell.length_c   1.000
_cell.angle_alpha   90.00
_cell.angle_beta   90.00
_cell.angle_gamma   90.00
#
_symmetry.space_group_name_H-M   'P 1'
#
loop_
_entity.id
_entity.type
_entity.pdbx_description
1 polymer ?
#
loop_
_entity_poly.entity_id
_entity_poly.type
_entity_poly.pdbx_seq_one_letter_code
_entity_poly.pdbx_strand_id
1 'polypeptide(L)'
;TAAERTTLAPTTTAAPTTVAAVPTGMKLSFDEDFKNEYLIGEKIDMSGITVSVIYTDGTVKKIPISDCEVSVDDGFGTDERYETVKVSYGDVSETFTVRVLYGEDTKSLNSVYALFPDDFKFTVKDLNNIDLSGMEVYAIYSDKSREKLSGGEYTVTKEILPDNKTAMITVEYKGVYTTFGIEEEK
;
A
#
# COMPACT_ATOMS: atom_id res chain seq x y z
N THR A 1 69.58 -38.45 58.36
CA THR A 1 68.65 -37.31 58.58
C THR A 1 68.84 -36.35 57.42
N ALA A 2 67.99 -36.45 56.40
CA ALA A 2 67.93 -35.50 55.29
C ALA A 2 66.70 -34.62 55.53
N ALA A 3 66.88 -33.30 55.58
CA ALA A 3 65.80 -32.33 55.67
C ALA A 3 65.55 -31.78 54.26
N GLU A 4 64.40 -32.10 53.68
CA GLU A 4 63.95 -31.55 52.41
C GLU A 4 63.32 -30.17 52.67
N ARG A 5 63.81 -29.12 52.01
CA ARG A 5 63.21 -27.78 52.03
C ARG A 5 62.17 -27.71 50.90
N THR A 6 60.90 -27.82 51.26
CA THR A 6 59.79 -27.53 50.35
C THR A 6 59.64 -26.01 50.18
N THR A 7 59.85 -25.52 48.96
CA THR A 7 59.54 -24.14 48.57
C THR A 7 58.11 -24.11 48.04
N LEU A 8 57.21 -23.35 48.67
CA LEU A 8 55.86 -23.11 48.17
C LEU A 8 55.91 -21.99 47.11
N ALA A 9 55.51 -22.30 45.87
CA ALA A 9 55.29 -21.30 44.84
C ALA A 9 54.00 -20.50 45.16
N PRO A 10 53.96 -19.17 44.94
CA PRO A 10 52.72 -18.41 45.11
C PRO A 10 51.76 -18.71 43.96
N THR A 11 50.62 -19.33 44.26
CA THR A 11 49.48 -19.42 43.35
C THR A 11 48.82 -18.05 43.24
N THR A 12 49.04 -17.36 42.13
CA THR A 12 48.22 -16.21 41.75
C THR A 12 46.97 -16.72 41.05
N THR A 13 45.85 -16.79 41.77
CA THR A 13 44.53 -16.99 41.19
C THR A 13 44.06 -15.65 40.61
N ALA A 14 44.16 -15.49 39.29
CA ALA A 14 43.47 -14.41 38.59
C ALA A 14 41.95 -14.66 38.65
N ALA A 15 41.18 -13.65 39.07
CA ALA A 15 39.74 -13.66 38.98
C ALA A 15 39.30 -13.81 37.50
N PRO A 16 38.21 -14.54 37.20
CA PRO A 16 37.70 -14.62 35.83
C PRO A 16 37.20 -13.23 35.41
N THR A 17 37.91 -12.56 34.50
CA THR A 17 37.42 -11.36 33.83
C THR A 17 36.39 -11.80 32.80
N THR A 18 35.11 -11.75 33.15
CA THR A 18 34.03 -12.01 32.20
C THR A 18 34.02 -10.91 31.15
N VAL A 19 34.46 -11.23 29.93
CA VAL A 19 34.30 -10.36 28.76
C VAL A 19 32.79 -10.17 28.53
N ALA A 20 32.33 -8.92 28.42
CA ALA A 20 30.92 -8.64 28.12
C ALA A 20 30.58 -9.19 26.72
N ALA A 21 29.48 -9.93 26.62
CA ALA A 21 29.03 -10.49 25.35
C ALA A 21 28.54 -9.37 24.42
N VAL A 22 29.07 -9.33 23.19
CA VAL A 22 28.76 -8.30 22.18
C VAL A 22 27.82 -8.88 21.12
N PRO A 23 26.84 -8.14 20.59
CA PRO A 23 26.03 -8.58 19.46
C PRO A 23 26.87 -8.91 18.22
N THR A 24 26.60 -10.05 17.58
CA THR A 24 27.28 -10.52 16.36
C THR A 24 26.33 -10.80 15.21
N GLY A 25 25.04 -10.96 15.49
CA GLY A 25 23.99 -11.06 14.47
C GLY A 25 22.62 -10.71 15.00
N MET A 26 21.69 -10.45 14.07
CA MET A 26 20.29 -10.19 14.35
C MET A 26 19.44 -11.08 13.43
N LYS A 27 18.25 -11.47 13.89
CA LYS A 27 17.23 -12.14 13.10
C LYS A 27 15.86 -11.55 13.41
N LEU A 28 15.09 -11.26 12.37
CA LEU A 28 13.68 -10.86 12.47
C LEU A 28 12.77 -12.06 12.18
N SER A 29 11.65 -12.13 12.90
CA SER A 29 10.54 -13.04 12.59
C SER A 29 9.22 -12.31 12.75
N PHE A 30 8.29 -12.61 11.85
CA PHE A 30 6.99 -11.94 11.72
C PHE A 30 5.87 -12.92 12.05
N ASP A 31 4.94 -12.55 12.91
CA ASP A 31 3.74 -13.33 13.21
C ASP A 31 2.52 -12.87 12.38
N GLU A 32 1.33 -13.33 12.76
CA GLU A 32 0.08 -13.03 12.05
C GLU A 32 -0.42 -11.58 12.21
N ASP A 33 0.01 -10.88 13.26
CA ASP A 33 -0.35 -9.48 13.51
C ASP A 33 0.55 -8.51 12.75
N PHE A 34 1.60 -9.02 12.07
CA PHE A 34 2.51 -8.19 11.30
C PHE A 34 1.81 -7.55 10.09
N LYS A 35 1.78 -6.22 10.09
CA LYS A 35 1.26 -5.41 8.98
C LYS A 35 2.36 -5.09 7.97
N ASN A 36 2.19 -5.56 6.73
CA ASN A 36 3.14 -5.36 5.63
C ASN A 36 2.66 -4.40 4.52
N GLU A 37 1.42 -3.90 4.61
CA GLU A 37 0.86 -2.89 3.70
C GLU A 37 0.36 -1.69 4.50
N TYR A 38 0.66 -0.46 4.06
CA TYR A 38 0.32 0.80 4.74
C TYR A 38 -0.28 1.78 3.76
N LEU A 39 -1.16 2.67 4.21
CA LEU A 39 -1.63 3.77 3.36
C LEU A 39 -0.68 4.97 3.42
N ILE A 40 -0.64 5.79 2.37
CA ILE A 40 0.05 7.09 2.40
C ILE A 40 -0.42 7.90 3.62
N GLY A 41 0.53 8.46 4.37
CA GLY A 41 0.32 9.20 5.62
C GLY A 41 0.09 8.32 6.86
N GLU A 42 -0.05 7.01 6.70
CA GLU A 42 -0.14 6.07 7.82
C GLU A 42 1.23 5.92 8.50
N LYS A 43 1.22 5.80 9.83
CA LYS A 43 2.43 5.54 10.60
C LYS A 43 2.77 4.05 10.53
N ILE A 44 4.07 3.75 10.45
CA ILE A 44 4.55 2.38 10.53
C ILE A 44 4.16 1.72 11.85
N ASP A 45 3.76 0.45 11.79
CA ASP A 45 3.45 -0.40 12.93
C ASP A 45 4.49 -1.51 13.02
N MET A 46 5.11 -1.63 14.19
CA MET A 46 6.14 -2.64 14.46
C MET A 46 5.58 -3.83 15.26
N SER A 47 4.26 -3.88 15.44
CA SER A 47 3.55 -5.01 16.03
C SER A 47 3.78 -6.27 15.20
N GLY A 48 3.80 -7.42 15.87
CA GLY A 48 4.04 -8.72 15.24
C GLY A 48 5.49 -9.01 14.84
N ILE A 49 6.45 -8.12 15.18
CA ILE A 49 7.88 -8.32 14.91
C ILE A 49 8.61 -8.81 16.18
N THR A 50 9.27 -9.96 16.10
CA THR A 50 10.19 -10.45 17.13
C THR A 50 11.63 -10.30 16.67
N VAL A 51 12.46 -9.64 17.49
CA VAL A 51 13.90 -9.47 17.27
C VAL A 51 14.68 -10.47 18.11
N SER A 52 15.56 -11.24 17.48
CA SER A 52 16.50 -12.14 18.15
C SER A 52 17.94 -11.72 17.85
N VAL A 53 18.73 -11.44 18.88
CA VAL A 53 20.14 -11.04 18.76
C VAL A 53 21.03 -12.19 19.21
N ILE A 54 22.02 -12.50 18.36
CA ILE A 54 23.06 -13.49 18.60
C ILE A 54 24.28 -12.75 19.15
N TYR A 55 24.89 -13.27 20.20
CA TYR A 55 26.06 -12.66 20.85
C TYR A 55 27.35 -13.45 20.61
N THR A 56 28.50 -12.84 20.90
CA THR A 56 29.83 -13.46 20.81
C THR A 56 29.99 -14.72 21.65
N ASP A 57 29.24 -14.84 22.74
CA ASP A 57 29.24 -16.03 23.61
C ASP A 57 28.33 -17.15 23.08
N GLY A 58 27.73 -16.96 21.90
CA GLY A 58 26.80 -17.90 21.26
C GLY A 58 25.38 -17.85 21.81
N THR A 59 25.09 -17.02 22.82
CA THR A 59 23.74 -16.88 23.34
C THR A 59 22.84 -16.14 22.35
N VAL A 60 21.56 -16.48 22.36
CA VAL A 60 20.53 -15.80 21.57
C VAL A 60 19.49 -15.24 22.53
N LYS A 61 19.24 -13.93 22.45
CA LYS A 61 18.24 -13.26 23.29
C LYS A 61 17.18 -12.60 22.43
N LYS A 62 15.93 -12.69 22.88
CA LYS A 62 14.84 -11.88 22.33
C LYS A 62 14.96 -10.47 22.90
N ILE A 63 14.97 -9.49 22.01
CA ILE A 63 15.06 -8.07 22.36
C ILE A 63 13.70 -7.42 22.07
N PRO A 64 13.13 -6.65 23.01
CA PRO A 64 11.95 -5.84 22.73
C PRO A 64 12.23 -4.87 21.58
N ILE A 65 11.29 -4.74 20.64
CA ILE A 65 11.47 -3.81 19.50
C ILE A 65 11.62 -2.35 19.97
N SER A 66 11.07 -2.00 21.14
CA SER A 66 11.24 -0.70 21.79
C SER A 66 12.69 -0.38 22.19
N ASP A 67 13.52 -1.41 22.36
CA ASP A 67 14.94 -1.27 22.70
C ASP A 67 15.82 -1.27 21.44
N CYS A 68 15.21 -1.40 20.26
CA CYS A 68 15.88 -1.32 18.97
C CYS A 68 15.71 0.07 18.37
N GLU A 69 16.67 0.47 17.55
CA GLU A 69 16.54 1.64 16.70
C GLU A 69 15.86 1.23 15.39
N VAL A 70 14.81 1.96 15.01
CA VAL A 70 14.05 1.71 13.79
C VAL A 70 14.17 2.95 12.90
N SER A 71 14.64 2.74 11.67
CA SER A 71 14.75 3.79 10.67
C SER A 71 14.03 3.36 9.39
N VAL A 72 13.35 4.32 8.77
CA VAL A 72 12.68 4.18 7.47
C VAL A 72 13.30 5.17 6.48
N ASP A 73 13.08 4.96 5.19
CA ASP A 73 13.52 5.88 4.14
C ASP A 73 12.95 7.30 4.35
N ASP A 74 13.71 8.31 3.91
CA ASP A 74 13.26 9.71 3.96
C ASP A 74 11.99 9.87 3.12
N GLY A 75 10.90 10.27 3.75
CA GLY A 75 9.58 10.34 3.11
C GLY A 75 8.80 9.03 3.15
N PHE A 76 9.03 8.16 4.14
CA PHE A 76 8.15 7.02 4.38
C PHE A 76 6.68 7.44 4.36
N GLY A 77 5.88 6.72 3.59
CA GLY A 77 4.45 6.96 3.52
C GLY A 77 4.06 8.21 2.72
N THR A 78 4.96 8.84 1.94
CA THR A 78 4.60 9.98 1.07
C THR A 78 4.10 9.57 -0.30
N ASP A 79 4.55 8.42 -0.82
CA ASP A 79 4.22 7.94 -2.16
C ASP A 79 3.94 6.43 -2.17
N GLU A 80 3.24 5.96 -3.20
CA GLU A 80 3.02 4.53 -3.43
C GLU A 80 4.32 3.86 -3.89
N ARG A 81 4.94 3.06 -3.03
CA ARG A 81 6.13 2.25 -3.34
C ARG A 81 6.38 1.19 -2.28
N TYR A 82 7.33 0.31 -2.56
CA TYR A 82 7.96 -0.49 -1.51
C TYR A 82 8.96 0.38 -0.76
N GLU A 83 8.89 0.36 0.56
CA GLU A 83 9.79 1.08 1.45
C GLU A 83 10.62 0.09 2.26
N THR A 84 11.88 0.44 2.51
CA THR A 84 12.77 -0.39 3.33
C THR A 84 12.73 0.08 4.78
N VAL A 85 12.55 -0.86 5.69
CA VAL A 85 12.59 -0.63 7.14
C VAL A 85 13.83 -1.30 7.67
N LYS A 86 14.67 -0.55 8.39
CA LYS A 86 15.87 -1.06 9.04
C LYS A 86 15.66 -1.08 10.56
N VAL A 87 16.01 -2.21 11.16
CA VAL A 87 16.01 -2.41 12.62
C VAL A 87 17.45 -2.66 13.04
N SER A 88 17.95 -1.91 14.02
CA SER A 88 19.31 -2.05 14.57
C SER A 88 19.33 -2.19 16.09
N TYR A 89 20.31 -2.94 16.58
CA TYR A 89 20.59 -3.11 18.00
C TYR A 89 22.09 -3.21 18.23
N GLY A 90 22.70 -2.19 18.82
CA GLY A 90 24.16 -2.06 18.83
C GLY A 90 24.71 -1.96 17.41
N ASP A 91 25.70 -2.80 17.09
CA ASP A 91 26.38 -2.79 15.78
C ASP A 91 25.75 -3.74 14.73
N VAL A 92 24.65 -4.42 15.08
CA VAL A 92 23.95 -5.35 14.17
C VAL A 92 22.64 -4.78 13.70
N SER A 93 22.25 -5.09 12.46
CA SER A 93 20.99 -4.63 11.88
C SER A 93 20.43 -5.60 10.85
N GLU A 94 19.12 -5.62 10.70
CA GLU A 94 18.38 -6.34 9.66
C GLU A 94 17.39 -5.40 8.97
N THR A 95 17.01 -5.74 7.75
CA THR A 95 16.06 -4.96 6.95
C THR A 95 14.93 -5.82 6.43
N PHE A 96 13.74 -5.23 6.32
CA PHE A 96 12.61 -5.82 5.62
C PHE A 96 11.91 -4.77 4.77
N THR A 97 11.02 -5.21 3.89
CA THR A 97 10.26 -4.30 3.01
C THR A 97 8.79 -4.33 3.39
N VAL A 98 8.16 -3.17 3.32
CA VAL A 98 6.72 -2.98 3.42
C VAL A 98 6.23 -2.28 2.18
N ARG A 99 4.94 -2.39 1.88
CA ARG A 99 4.33 -1.72 0.74
C ARG A 99 3.50 -0.54 1.22
N VAL A 100 3.83 0.66 0.76
CA VAL A 100 2.96 1.82 0.89
C VAL A 100 2.03 1.84 -0.31
N LEU A 101 0.75 1.75 -0.03
CA LEU A 101 -0.35 1.86 -0.94
C LEU A 101 -0.85 3.30 -0.94
N TYR A 102 -1.30 3.73 -2.10
CA TYR A 102 -2.23 4.84 -2.13
C TYR A 102 -3.47 4.46 -1.31
N GLY A 103 -3.90 5.34 -0.39
CA GLY A 103 -5.06 5.10 0.48
C GLY A 103 -6.26 4.55 -0.30
N GLU A 104 -6.69 3.32 -0.01
CA GLU A 104 -7.88 2.72 -0.60
C GLU A 104 -9.14 3.46 -0.11
N ASP A 105 -9.47 4.56 -0.81
CA ASP A 105 -10.83 5.08 -1.03
C ASP A 105 -10.90 6.21 -2.06
N THR A 106 -9.80 6.48 -2.80
CA THR A 106 -9.80 7.50 -3.87
C THR A 106 -9.19 6.95 -5.16
N LYS A 107 -9.73 5.83 -5.65
CA LYS A 107 -9.76 5.62 -7.09
C LYS A 107 -10.34 6.89 -7.71
N SER A 108 -9.49 7.72 -8.28
CA SER A 108 -9.94 8.99 -8.84
C SER A 108 -10.65 8.66 -10.13
N LEU A 109 -11.89 9.11 -10.26
CA LEU A 109 -12.68 8.91 -11.47
C LEU A 109 -11.98 9.66 -12.60
N ASN A 110 -11.41 8.92 -13.55
CA ASN A 110 -10.70 9.48 -14.69
C ASN A 110 -11.68 9.85 -15.81
N SER A 111 -12.58 8.93 -16.14
CA SER A 111 -13.53 9.12 -17.23
C SER A 111 -14.79 8.28 -17.02
N VAL A 112 -15.83 8.69 -17.75
CA VAL A 112 -17.09 7.96 -17.89
C VAL A 112 -17.29 7.75 -19.38
N TYR A 113 -17.81 6.59 -19.78
CA TYR A 113 -18.20 6.35 -21.17
C TYR A 113 -19.48 5.51 -21.24
N ALA A 114 -20.22 5.67 -22.33
CA ALA A 114 -21.40 4.89 -22.64
C ALA A 114 -21.08 3.86 -23.74
N LEU A 115 -21.60 2.64 -23.58
CA LEU A 115 -21.62 1.60 -24.60
C LEU A 115 -23.06 1.36 -25.04
N PHE A 116 -23.22 1.02 -26.31
CA PHE A 116 -24.52 0.80 -26.93
C PHE A 116 -24.56 -0.58 -27.57
N PRO A 117 -25.75 -1.18 -27.71
CA PRO A 117 -25.96 -2.36 -28.55
C PRO A 117 -25.49 -2.10 -29.99
N ASP A 118 -25.03 -3.13 -30.68
CA ASP A 118 -24.52 -3.02 -32.06
C ASP A 118 -25.56 -2.48 -33.06
N ASP A 119 -26.85 -2.69 -32.77
CA ASP A 119 -27.97 -2.26 -33.58
C ASP A 119 -28.54 -0.89 -33.20
N PHE A 120 -28.01 -0.26 -32.15
CA PHE A 120 -28.44 1.06 -31.69
C PHE A 120 -28.32 2.11 -32.80
N LYS A 121 -29.32 2.99 -32.90
CA LYS A 121 -29.36 4.07 -33.88
C LYS A 121 -29.17 5.41 -33.21
N PHE A 122 -28.19 6.18 -33.68
CA PHE A 122 -27.99 7.58 -33.30
C PHE A 122 -28.87 8.53 -34.11
N THR A 123 -30.03 8.03 -34.57
CA THR A 123 -31.05 8.80 -35.28
C THR A 123 -32.44 8.45 -34.74
N VAL A 124 -33.31 9.43 -34.58
CA VAL A 124 -34.69 9.23 -34.10
C VAL A 124 -35.70 10.06 -34.89
N LYS A 125 -36.98 9.67 -34.86
CA LYS A 125 -38.07 10.42 -35.52
C LYS A 125 -38.53 11.66 -34.75
N ASP A 126 -38.29 11.69 -33.46
CA ASP A 126 -38.71 12.77 -32.57
C ASP A 126 -37.65 12.93 -31.47
N LEU A 127 -36.91 14.04 -31.50
CA LEU A 127 -35.89 14.38 -30.50
C LEU A 127 -36.49 14.54 -29.08
N ASN A 128 -37.81 14.68 -28.95
CA ASN A 128 -38.48 14.68 -27.66
C ASN A 128 -38.57 13.28 -27.05
N ASN A 129 -38.59 12.23 -27.88
CA ASN A 129 -38.78 10.84 -27.48
C ASN A 129 -37.60 9.96 -27.91
N ILE A 130 -36.47 10.11 -27.22
CA ILE A 130 -35.25 9.34 -27.45
C ILE A 130 -35.26 8.10 -26.57
N ASP A 131 -35.15 6.93 -27.18
CA ASP A 131 -34.98 5.66 -26.48
C ASP A 131 -33.49 5.35 -26.29
N LEU A 132 -33.03 5.30 -25.04
CA LEU A 132 -31.66 4.93 -24.65
C LEU A 132 -31.59 3.50 -24.08
N SER A 133 -32.61 2.68 -24.32
CA SER A 133 -32.64 1.29 -23.86
C SER A 133 -31.43 0.51 -24.36
N GLY A 134 -30.82 -0.25 -23.46
CA GLY A 134 -29.62 -1.04 -23.75
C GLY A 134 -28.31 -0.26 -23.60
N MET A 135 -28.33 1.05 -23.37
CA MET A 135 -27.13 1.82 -23.02
C MET A 135 -26.56 1.33 -21.69
N GLU A 136 -25.27 1.01 -21.69
CA GLU A 136 -24.50 0.69 -20.49
C GLU A 136 -23.50 1.82 -20.20
N VAL A 137 -23.35 2.19 -18.92
CA VAL A 137 -22.43 3.25 -18.52
C VAL A 137 -21.31 2.66 -17.66
N TYR A 138 -20.08 3.07 -17.94
CA TYR A 138 -18.90 2.61 -17.23
C TYR A 138 -18.05 3.77 -16.72
N ALA A 139 -17.54 3.62 -15.50
CA ALA A 139 -16.53 4.48 -14.91
C ALA A 139 -15.15 3.83 -15.08
N ILE A 140 -14.16 4.65 -15.48
CA ILE A 140 -12.74 4.28 -15.49
C ILE A 140 -12.04 5.07 -14.41
N TYR A 141 -11.27 4.36 -13.60
CA TYR A 141 -10.54 4.94 -12.49
C TYR A 141 -9.04 5.07 -12.78
N SER A 142 -8.34 5.83 -11.94
CA SER A 142 -6.89 6.04 -12.00
C SER A 142 -6.06 4.76 -12.03
N ASP A 143 -6.54 3.71 -11.38
CA ASP A 143 -5.93 2.36 -11.36
C ASP A 143 -6.25 1.53 -12.62
N LYS A 144 -6.90 2.13 -13.63
CA LYS A 144 -7.39 1.49 -14.86
C LYS A 144 -8.47 0.44 -14.65
N SER A 145 -9.00 0.30 -13.43
CA SER A 145 -10.17 -0.53 -13.21
C SER A 145 -11.39 0.06 -13.90
N ARG A 146 -12.29 -0.83 -14.33
CA ARG A 146 -13.57 -0.49 -14.96
C ARG A 146 -14.70 -0.94 -14.04
N GLU A 147 -15.66 -0.06 -13.81
CA GLU A 147 -16.85 -0.35 -13.04
C GLU A 147 -18.08 -0.10 -13.91
N LYS A 148 -19.02 -1.04 -13.92
CA LYS A 148 -20.32 -0.87 -14.58
C LYS A 148 -21.25 -0.13 -13.62
N LEU A 149 -21.78 1.00 -14.06
CA LEU A 149 -22.71 1.80 -13.26
C LEU A 149 -24.14 1.28 -13.42
N SER A 150 -24.85 1.21 -12.29
CA SER A 150 -26.27 0.88 -12.22
C SER A 150 -27.15 2.10 -12.49
N GLY A 151 -28.39 1.84 -12.91
CA GLY A 151 -29.39 2.90 -13.08
C GLY A 151 -29.63 3.64 -11.77
N GLY A 152 -29.42 4.96 -11.78
CA GLY A 152 -29.56 5.84 -10.61
C GLY A 152 -28.23 6.34 -10.02
N GLU A 153 -27.10 5.75 -10.41
CA GLU A 153 -25.77 6.24 -9.97
C GLU A 153 -25.29 7.44 -10.79
N TYR A 154 -25.71 7.51 -12.04
CA TYR A 154 -25.40 8.58 -12.99
C TYR A 154 -26.65 9.35 -13.38
N THR A 155 -26.44 10.55 -13.91
CA THR A 155 -27.50 11.39 -14.47
C THR A 155 -27.38 11.45 -15.99
N VAL A 156 -28.51 11.54 -16.67
CA VAL A 156 -28.58 11.75 -18.11
C VAL A 156 -29.37 13.01 -18.37
N THR A 157 -28.76 13.98 -19.05
CA THR A 157 -29.44 15.19 -19.51
C THR A 157 -29.51 15.23 -21.03
N LYS A 158 -30.51 15.92 -21.54
CA LYS A 158 -30.78 16.11 -22.96
C LYS A 158 -30.92 17.59 -23.26
N GLU A 159 -30.21 18.05 -24.27
CA GLU A 159 -30.34 19.39 -24.84
C GLU A 159 -30.61 19.29 -26.34
N ILE A 160 -31.74 19.83 -26.80
CA ILE A 160 -32.01 19.95 -28.24
C ILE A 160 -31.29 21.21 -28.73
N LEU A 161 -30.39 21.06 -29.71
CA LEU A 161 -29.62 22.16 -30.26
C LEU A 161 -30.53 23.14 -31.03
N PRO A 162 -30.13 24.42 -31.20
CA PRO A 162 -30.95 25.44 -31.83
C PRO A 162 -31.39 25.15 -33.28
N ASP A 163 -30.71 24.20 -33.96
CA ASP A 163 -31.08 23.76 -35.30
C ASP A 163 -32.28 22.80 -35.32
N ASN A 164 -32.74 22.33 -34.15
CA ASN A 164 -33.75 21.30 -33.94
C ASN A 164 -33.48 19.99 -34.69
N LYS A 165 -32.22 19.73 -35.06
CA LYS A 165 -31.82 18.52 -35.80
C LYS A 165 -30.98 17.57 -34.97
N THR A 166 -30.40 18.06 -33.88
CA THR A 166 -29.54 17.27 -33.02
C THR A 166 -29.92 17.45 -31.57
N ALA A 167 -30.04 16.34 -30.85
CA ALA A 167 -30.06 16.32 -29.40
C ALA A 167 -28.68 15.92 -28.87
N MET A 168 -28.11 16.73 -27.99
CA MET A 168 -26.92 16.39 -27.22
C MET A 168 -27.33 15.68 -25.94
N ILE A 169 -26.84 14.45 -25.76
CA ILE A 169 -27.03 13.66 -24.56
C ILE A 169 -25.75 13.76 -23.72
N THR A 170 -25.89 14.13 -22.45
CA THR A 170 -24.78 14.16 -21.48
C THR A 170 -25.03 13.12 -20.40
N VAL A 171 -24.04 12.26 -20.18
CA VAL A 171 -24.05 11.26 -19.11
C VAL A 171 -23.01 11.69 -18.07
N GLU A 172 -23.44 12.02 -16.86
CA GLU A 172 -22.57 12.52 -15.78
C GLU A 172 -22.60 11.58 -14.57
N TYR A 173 -21.41 11.27 -14.06
CA TYR A 173 -21.19 10.56 -12.80
C TYR A 173 -20.14 11.31 -11.97
N LYS A 174 -20.51 11.73 -10.75
CA LYS A 174 -19.63 12.43 -9.80
C LYS A 174 -18.86 13.63 -10.42
N GLY A 175 -19.52 14.40 -11.29
CA GLY A 175 -18.94 15.59 -11.94
C GLY A 175 -18.05 15.31 -13.17
N VAL A 176 -17.82 14.04 -13.52
CA VAL A 176 -17.17 13.65 -14.77
C VAL A 176 -18.25 13.20 -15.74
N TYR A 177 -18.15 13.61 -17.01
CA TYR A 177 -19.18 13.33 -17.99
C TYR A 177 -18.64 12.91 -19.36
N THR A 178 -19.52 12.30 -20.14
CA THR A 178 -19.35 12.05 -21.57
C THR A 178 -20.56 12.56 -22.32
N THR A 179 -20.38 12.88 -23.60
CA THR A 179 -21.46 13.41 -24.44
C THR A 179 -21.50 12.71 -25.79
N PHE A 180 -22.69 12.54 -26.34
CA PHE A 180 -22.90 12.07 -27.71
C PHE A 180 -24.14 12.73 -28.32
N GLY A 181 -24.14 12.85 -29.64
CA GLY A 181 -25.25 13.43 -30.41
C GLY A 181 -26.18 12.36 -30.95
N ILE A 182 -27.48 12.68 -30.96
CA ILE A 182 -28.51 11.91 -31.67
C ILE A 182 -29.19 12.86 -32.64
N GLU A 183 -29.24 12.48 -33.92
CA GLU A 183 -29.81 13.29 -34.98
C GLU A 183 -31.29 12.96 -35.22
N GLU A 184 -32.05 13.91 -35.75
CA GLU A 184 -33.39 13.64 -36.27
C GLU A 184 -33.28 12.93 -37.62
N GLU A 185 -34.11 11.90 -37.84
CA GLU A 185 -34.23 11.25 -39.14
C GLU A 185 -34.64 12.28 -40.22
N LYS A 186 -34.02 12.19 -41.39
CA LYS A 186 -34.32 13.08 -42.53
C LYS A 186 -35.58 12.69 -43.29
#